data_AF-A0A956D4R7-F1
#
_entry.id   AF-A0A956D4R7-F1
#
_cell.length_a   1.000
_cell.length_b   1.000
_cell.length_c   1.000
_cell.angle_alpha   90.00
_cell.angle_beta   90.00
_cell.angle_gamma   90.00
#
_symmetry.space_group_name_H-M   'P 1'
#
loop_
_entity.id
_entity.type
_entity.pdbx_description
1 polymer ?
#
loop_
_entity_poly.entity_id
_entity_poly.type
_entity_poly.pdbx_seq_one_letter_code
_entity_poly.pdbx_strand_id
1 'polypeptide(L)'
;PAEQPPQPAVEAGRAPVPGTTDTNEMDDPSATANAAAPGEHPEPSGTGGDGTLAGPPAGDVSGLILGSAGMGGSSVTPRTALLPNAGVCADPVAGTWRAQKFRTSDHTWVRFILQVRHEASGELRGTITSRIWTGNRSNPNPGTCTAFGMDHTWRMTARGHYGGEEMSFHSSGGARLIRQDCPRSDSSYAPDHFTGRIRVMQEVWDTVNNDGAYDVDEPYTFRRVSCE
;
A
#
# COMPACT_ATOMS: atom_id res chain seq x y z
N PRO A 1 -44.92 -48.93 24.36
CA PRO A 1 -43.79 -48.79 25.32
C PRO A 1 -42.94 -47.58 24.92
N ALA A 2 -43.14 -46.46 25.63
CA ALA A 2 -42.43 -45.21 25.35
C ALA A 2 -41.09 -45.19 26.09
N GLU A 3 -40.02 -44.95 25.34
CA GLU A 3 -38.64 -44.89 25.82
C GLU A 3 -38.39 -43.56 26.52
N GLN A 4 -37.91 -43.64 27.77
CA GLN A 4 -37.72 -42.49 28.65
C GLN A 4 -36.36 -41.84 28.35
N PRO A 5 -36.28 -40.52 28.11
CA PRO A 5 -35.02 -39.88 27.75
C PRO A 5 -34.08 -39.75 28.97
N PRO A 6 -32.75 -39.81 28.77
CA PRO A 6 -31.76 -39.75 29.84
C PRO A 6 -31.67 -38.35 30.46
N GLN A 7 -31.52 -38.31 31.78
CA GLN A 7 -31.31 -37.08 32.53
C GLN A 7 -29.86 -36.55 32.41
N PRO A 8 -29.66 -35.21 32.43
CA PRO A 8 -28.33 -34.62 32.38
C PRO A 8 -27.58 -34.75 33.72
N ALA A 9 -26.27 -34.95 33.60
CA ALA A 9 -25.34 -35.05 34.72
C ALA A 9 -25.16 -33.70 35.43
N VAL A 10 -25.19 -33.74 36.76
CA VAL A 10 -24.93 -32.60 37.66
C VAL A 10 -23.43 -32.40 37.78
N GLU A 11 -22.91 -31.27 37.29
CA GLU A 11 -21.50 -30.89 37.39
C GLU A 11 -21.22 -30.32 38.79
N ALA A 12 -20.26 -30.93 39.48
CA ALA A 12 -19.89 -30.62 40.85
C ALA A 12 -19.07 -29.33 40.96
N GLY A 13 -19.31 -28.59 42.04
CA GLY A 13 -18.80 -27.24 42.29
C GLY A 13 -17.27 -27.11 42.30
N ARG A 14 -16.83 -25.97 41.75
CA ARG A 14 -15.46 -25.49 41.79
C ARG A 14 -15.23 -24.69 43.08
N ALA A 15 -14.27 -25.12 43.89
CA ALA A 15 -13.86 -24.43 45.11
C ALA A 15 -13.16 -23.08 44.82
N PRO A 16 -13.24 -22.09 45.73
CA PRO A 16 -12.56 -20.81 45.59
C PRO A 16 -11.07 -20.91 45.93
N VAL A 17 -10.24 -20.22 45.14
CA VAL A 17 -8.80 -20.06 45.39
C VAL A 17 -8.58 -18.81 46.26
N PRO A 18 -7.80 -18.87 47.35
CA PRO A 18 -7.48 -17.72 48.18
C PRO A 18 -6.45 -16.81 47.50
N GLY A 19 -6.63 -15.50 47.71
CA GLY A 19 -5.73 -14.47 47.21
C GLY A 19 -4.40 -14.39 47.95
N THR A 20 -3.42 -13.85 47.24
CA THR A 20 -2.20 -13.26 47.81
C THR A 20 -2.00 -11.90 47.16
N THR A 21 -2.21 -10.88 47.97
CA THR A 21 -1.51 -9.59 47.93
C THR A 21 0.00 -9.83 47.86
N ASP A 22 0.72 -9.08 47.04
CA ASP A 22 1.77 -8.21 47.56
C ASP A 22 2.26 -7.21 46.50
N THR A 23 2.32 -5.98 46.99
CA THR A 23 2.87 -4.74 46.46
C THR A 23 4.32 -4.90 45.99
N ASN A 24 4.62 -4.39 44.80
CA ASN A 24 5.92 -3.81 44.51
C ASN A 24 5.71 -2.44 43.85
N GLU A 25 5.61 -1.47 44.74
CA GLU A 25 5.96 -0.08 44.56
C GLU A 25 7.43 -0.04 44.12
N MET A 26 7.68 0.38 42.88
CA MET A 26 9.02 0.70 42.40
C MET A 26 9.03 2.16 42.01
N ASP A 27 9.88 2.89 42.72
CA ASP A 27 10.10 4.31 42.69
C ASP A 27 10.22 4.92 41.29
N ASP A 28 9.49 6.02 41.14
CA ASP A 28 9.61 7.05 40.12
C ASP A 28 10.64 8.10 40.58
N PRO A 29 11.83 8.20 39.95
CA PRO A 29 12.64 9.40 40.04
C PRO A 29 12.17 10.42 39.00
N SER A 30 11.40 11.38 39.51
CA SER A 30 11.04 12.62 38.85
C SER A 30 12.21 13.35 38.18
N ALA A 31 11.90 13.84 36.97
CA ALA A 31 12.16 15.19 36.49
C ALA A 31 13.60 15.74 36.48
N THR A 32 14.12 15.94 35.26
CA THR A 32 14.75 17.22 34.93
C THR A 32 14.07 17.83 33.70
N ALA A 33 13.53 19.03 33.93
CA ALA A 33 12.99 19.91 32.93
C ALA A 33 14.10 20.40 31.99
N ASN A 34 13.79 20.49 30.70
CA ASN A 34 14.31 21.57 29.86
C ASN A 34 13.24 21.95 28.84
N ALA A 35 12.59 23.08 29.14
CA ALA A 35 11.81 23.83 28.18
C ALA A 35 12.77 24.42 27.13
N ALA A 36 12.54 24.08 25.86
CA ALA A 36 13.07 24.84 24.73
C ALA A 36 11.88 25.35 23.91
N ALA A 37 11.84 26.67 23.75
CA ALA A 37 10.84 27.42 23.00
C ALA A 37 10.84 27.04 21.50
N PRO A 38 9.73 27.27 20.78
CA PRO A 38 9.65 27.02 19.35
C PRO A 38 10.47 28.08 18.60
N GLY A 39 11.56 27.64 17.97
CA GLY A 39 12.28 28.43 16.99
C GLY A 39 11.55 28.40 15.65
N GLU A 40 11.03 29.56 15.26
CA GLU A 40 10.58 29.86 13.90
C GLU A 40 11.74 29.65 12.93
N HIS A 41 11.55 28.79 11.91
CA HIS A 41 12.46 28.72 10.76
C HIS A 41 11.71 29.08 9.47
N PRO A 42 12.32 29.91 8.61
CA PRO A 42 11.66 30.63 7.53
C PRO A 42 11.35 29.76 6.30
N GLU A 43 10.29 30.14 5.61
CA GLU A 43 9.95 29.68 4.27
C GLU A 43 11.09 29.93 3.26
N PRO A 44 11.44 28.95 2.41
CA PRO A 44 12.09 29.26 1.14
C PRO A 44 11.03 29.52 0.07
N SER A 45 10.78 30.81 -0.16
CA SER A 45 10.29 31.32 -1.45
C SER A 45 11.31 30.99 -2.53
N GLY A 46 10.88 30.26 -3.57
CA GLY A 46 11.73 29.84 -4.68
C GLY A 46 10.95 29.70 -5.98
N THR A 47 10.61 30.84 -6.58
CA THR A 47 10.17 30.99 -7.96
C THR A 47 11.21 30.42 -8.93
N GLY A 48 10.78 29.54 -9.84
CA GLY A 48 11.59 29.03 -10.94
C GLY A 48 10.69 28.39 -12.00
N GLY A 49 10.02 29.23 -12.79
CA GLY A 49 9.39 28.82 -14.04
C GLY A 49 10.44 28.62 -15.12
N ASP A 50 10.24 27.61 -15.98
CA ASP A 50 10.18 27.73 -17.44
C ASP A 50 10.27 26.34 -18.08
N GLY A 51 9.52 26.14 -19.18
CA GLY A 51 9.77 24.98 -20.06
C GLY A 51 8.57 24.34 -20.74
N THR A 52 7.62 25.15 -21.20
CA THR A 52 6.68 24.90 -22.32
C THR A 52 7.23 24.01 -23.45
N LEU A 53 6.47 22.97 -23.85
CA LEU A 53 6.32 22.53 -25.24
C LEU A 53 4.87 22.02 -25.40
N ALA A 54 3.94 22.89 -25.82
CA ALA A 54 3.57 23.14 -27.22
C ALA A 54 2.81 21.95 -27.85
N GLY A 55 1.47 22.02 -27.76
CA GLY A 55 0.56 21.19 -28.54
C GLY A 55 0.50 21.63 -30.01
N PRO A 56 0.15 20.73 -30.94
CA PRO A 56 -0.05 21.10 -32.32
C PRO A 56 -1.36 21.90 -32.53
N PRO A 57 -1.37 22.85 -33.48
CA PRO A 57 -2.47 23.79 -33.69
C PRO A 57 -3.71 23.14 -34.29
N ALA A 58 -4.86 23.74 -33.95
CA ALA A 58 -6.15 23.52 -34.57
C ALA A 58 -6.10 23.87 -36.06
N GLY A 59 -6.39 22.87 -36.90
CA GLY A 59 -6.69 23.04 -38.32
C GLY A 59 -8.19 22.88 -38.53
N ASP A 60 -8.83 23.99 -38.88
CA ASP A 60 -10.20 24.10 -39.36
C ASP A 60 -10.32 23.48 -40.76
N VAL A 61 -11.22 22.50 -40.93
CA VAL A 61 -11.73 22.06 -42.23
C VAL A 61 -13.24 21.89 -42.12
N SER A 62 -13.94 22.99 -42.37
CA SER A 62 -15.34 22.98 -42.77
C SER A 62 -15.51 22.26 -44.11
N GLY A 63 -16.40 21.26 -44.15
CA GLY A 63 -17.20 20.95 -45.34
C GLY A 63 -17.05 19.55 -45.95
N LEU A 64 -17.90 18.60 -45.53
CA LEU A 64 -18.85 17.93 -46.45
C LEU A 64 -19.92 17.17 -45.66
N ILE A 65 -21.18 17.51 -45.90
CA ILE A 65 -22.36 16.75 -45.44
C ILE A 65 -22.80 15.82 -46.59
N LEU A 66 -23.08 14.54 -46.27
CA LEU A 66 -24.27 13.74 -46.63
C LEU A 66 -23.93 12.24 -46.73
N GLY A 67 -24.65 11.42 -45.95
CA GLY A 67 -24.57 9.96 -46.05
C GLY A 67 -25.46 9.24 -45.03
N SER A 68 -26.78 9.32 -45.26
CA SER A 68 -27.79 8.28 -45.01
C SER A 68 -27.91 7.62 -43.62
N ALA A 69 -29.08 7.82 -43.01
CA ALA A 69 -29.61 7.04 -41.92
C ALA A 69 -29.64 5.54 -42.25
N GLY A 70 -29.02 4.72 -41.38
CA GLY A 70 -29.19 3.28 -41.30
C GLY A 70 -29.47 2.92 -39.84
N MET A 71 -30.67 2.40 -39.57
CA MET A 71 -31.05 1.85 -38.28
C MET A 71 -30.25 0.59 -37.96
N GLY A 72 -29.87 0.44 -36.69
CA GLY A 72 -29.63 -0.87 -36.06
C GLY A 72 -28.19 -1.13 -35.61
N GLY A 73 -28.00 -1.26 -34.30
CA GLY A 73 -26.81 -1.89 -33.71
C GLY A 73 -26.09 -1.01 -32.71
N SER A 74 -26.21 -1.38 -31.44
CA SER A 74 -25.38 -1.02 -30.28
C SER A 74 -24.22 -0.05 -30.55
N SER A 75 -24.40 1.21 -30.14
CA SER A 75 -23.30 2.17 -30.05
C SER A 75 -22.38 1.79 -28.87
N VAL A 76 -21.57 0.76 -29.06
CA VAL A 76 -20.32 0.62 -28.30
C VAL A 76 -19.42 1.74 -28.81
N THR A 77 -19.22 2.73 -27.95
CA THR A 77 -18.47 3.97 -28.17
C THR A 77 -17.16 3.77 -28.96
N PRO A 78 -16.83 4.63 -29.95
CA PRO A 78 -15.58 4.57 -30.74
C PRO A 78 -14.30 4.95 -29.95
N ARG A 79 -14.34 4.95 -28.61
CA ARG A 79 -13.22 5.38 -27.77
C ARG A 79 -12.07 4.37 -27.72
N THR A 80 -12.32 3.11 -28.10
CA THR A 80 -11.31 2.05 -28.15
C THR A 80 -10.38 2.17 -29.37
N ALA A 81 -10.75 2.97 -30.39
CA ALA A 81 -10.01 3.01 -31.66
C ALA A 81 -8.81 3.97 -31.70
N LEU A 82 -8.59 4.80 -30.68
CA LEU A 82 -7.56 5.85 -30.70
C LEU A 82 -6.28 5.52 -29.91
N LEU A 83 -6.20 4.38 -29.24
CA LEU A 83 -5.00 3.96 -28.50
C LEU A 83 -4.73 2.47 -28.72
N PRO A 84 -4.06 2.08 -29.82
CA PRO A 84 -3.84 0.68 -30.18
C PRO A 84 -2.95 -0.11 -29.20
N ASN A 85 -2.33 0.56 -28.21
CA ASN A 85 -1.50 -0.05 -27.16
C ASN A 85 -1.95 0.30 -25.73
N ALA A 86 -3.12 0.90 -25.54
CA ALA A 86 -3.74 0.94 -24.21
C ALA A 86 -4.34 -0.44 -23.95
N GLY A 87 -3.48 -1.41 -23.62
CA GLY A 87 -3.89 -2.69 -23.06
C GLY A 87 -4.45 -2.44 -21.67
N VAL A 88 -5.58 -1.72 -21.59
CA VAL A 88 -6.28 -1.44 -20.35
C VAL A 88 -6.71 -2.79 -19.82
N CYS A 89 -6.10 -3.23 -18.71
CA CYS A 89 -6.50 -4.46 -18.05
C CYS A 89 -8.03 -4.51 -17.96
N ALA A 90 -8.62 -5.67 -18.25
CA ALA A 90 -10.07 -5.83 -18.19
C ALA A 90 -10.62 -5.44 -16.80
N ASP A 91 -9.86 -5.76 -15.76
CA ASP A 91 -10.12 -5.29 -14.42
C ASP A 91 -9.45 -3.92 -14.14
N PRO A 92 -10.20 -2.93 -13.62
CA PRO A 92 -9.69 -1.60 -13.38
C PRO A 92 -8.64 -1.51 -12.28
N VAL A 93 -8.47 -2.54 -11.43
CA VAL A 93 -7.54 -2.52 -10.27
C VAL A 93 -6.72 -3.79 -10.07
N ALA A 94 -7.18 -4.94 -10.58
CA ALA A 94 -6.46 -6.21 -10.44
C ALA A 94 -5.16 -6.23 -11.25
N GLY A 95 -4.15 -6.90 -10.71
CA GLY A 95 -2.83 -7.04 -11.30
C GLY A 95 -1.70 -6.78 -10.31
N THR A 96 -0.50 -6.58 -10.85
CA THR A 96 0.70 -6.32 -10.05
C THR A 96 1.00 -4.83 -10.03
N TRP A 97 1.12 -4.27 -8.83
CA TRP A 97 1.47 -2.87 -8.60
C TRP A 97 2.83 -2.75 -7.94
N ARG A 98 3.63 -1.77 -8.35
CA ARG A 98 4.96 -1.55 -7.80
C ARG A 98 5.20 -0.10 -7.43
N ALA A 99 5.76 0.12 -6.26
CA ALA A 99 6.35 1.39 -5.85
C ALA A 99 7.76 1.17 -5.34
N GLN A 100 8.61 2.18 -5.46
CA GLN A 100 9.96 2.17 -4.91
C GLN A 100 10.40 3.58 -4.54
N LYS A 101 11.09 3.73 -3.42
CA LYS A 101 11.71 4.99 -3.01
C LYS A 101 12.96 4.75 -2.18
N PHE A 102 13.73 5.83 -2.01
CA PHE A 102 14.87 5.88 -1.11
C PHE A 102 14.48 6.62 0.18
N ARG A 103 14.61 5.97 1.33
CA ARG A 103 14.47 6.56 2.66
C ARG A 103 15.80 7.18 3.08
N THR A 104 15.77 8.48 3.36
CA THR A 104 17.01 9.22 3.66
C THR A 104 17.45 9.02 5.11
N SER A 105 16.51 8.80 6.02
CA SER A 105 16.74 8.63 7.45
C SER A 105 17.63 7.43 7.79
N ASP A 106 17.49 6.33 7.06
CA ASP A 106 18.19 5.07 7.32
C ASP A 106 19.08 4.60 6.15
N HIS A 107 19.19 5.42 5.10
CA HIS A 107 19.92 5.10 3.86
C HIS A 107 19.48 3.76 3.23
N THR A 108 18.17 3.49 3.25
CA THR A 108 17.61 2.29 2.64
C THR A 108 16.79 2.61 1.40
N TRP A 109 16.74 1.65 0.50
CA TRP A 109 15.70 1.56 -0.50
C TRP A 109 14.59 0.65 0.00
N VAL A 110 13.37 1.06 -0.30
CA VAL A 110 12.17 0.23 -0.10
C VAL A 110 11.45 0.07 -1.41
N ARG A 111 11.10 -1.18 -1.72
CA ARG A 111 10.27 -1.55 -2.85
C ARG A 111 9.08 -2.35 -2.37
N PHE A 112 7.91 -1.90 -2.78
CA PHE A 112 6.66 -2.64 -2.62
C PHE A 112 6.24 -3.27 -3.94
N ILE A 113 5.79 -4.52 -3.86
CA ILE A 113 5.05 -5.21 -4.91
C ILE A 113 3.74 -5.70 -4.31
N LEU A 114 2.64 -5.23 -4.87
CA LEU A 114 1.29 -5.65 -4.50
C LEU A 114 0.77 -6.55 -5.60
N GLN A 115 0.31 -7.73 -5.24
CA GLN A 115 -0.47 -8.58 -6.12
C GLN A 115 -1.92 -8.43 -5.70
N VAL A 116 -2.72 -7.75 -6.51
CA VAL A 116 -4.11 -7.40 -6.19
C VAL A 116 -5.02 -8.23 -7.07
N ARG A 117 -6.00 -8.86 -6.44
CA ARG A 117 -7.08 -9.58 -7.09
C ARG A 117 -8.39 -8.93 -6.69
N HIS A 118 -9.28 -8.79 -7.66
CA HIS A 118 -10.59 -8.21 -7.44
C HIS A 118 -11.60 -9.33 -7.21
N GLU A 119 -12.27 -9.25 -6.08
CA GLU A 119 -13.37 -10.15 -5.71
C GLU A 119 -14.72 -9.45 -5.98
N ALA A 120 -15.83 -10.09 -5.58
CA ALA A 120 -17.14 -9.48 -5.73
C ALA A 120 -17.28 -8.16 -4.94
N SER A 121 -18.14 -7.27 -5.44
CA SER A 121 -18.59 -6.07 -4.70
C SER A 121 -17.48 -5.08 -4.29
N GLY A 122 -16.40 -4.98 -5.08
CA GLY A 122 -15.31 -4.04 -4.79
C GLY A 122 -14.34 -4.53 -3.71
N GLU A 123 -14.50 -5.75 -3.20
CA GLU A 123 -13.53 -6.33 -2.27
C GLU A 123 -12.24 -6.72 -3.00
N LEU A 124 -11.10 -6.50 -2.34
CA LEU A 124 -9.79 -6.85 -2.88
C LEU A 124 -9.10 -7.87 -1.98
N ARG A 125 -8.33 -8.78 -2.59
CA ARG A 125 -7.47 -9.74 -1.89
C ARG A 125 -6.12 -9.83 -2.55
N GLY A 126 -5.12 -10.28 -1.80
CA GLY A 126 -3.84 -10.63 -2.40
C GLY A 126 -2.66 -10.61 -1.45
N THR A 127 -1.52 -10.09 -1.92
CA THR A 127 -0.29 -10.04 -1.14
C THR A 127 0.42 -8.71 -1.25
N ILE A 128 1.09 -8.32 -0.17
CA ILE A 128 2.06 -7.24 -0.13
C ILE A 128 3.43 -7.89 0.06
N THR A 129 4.36 -7.59 -0.85
CA THR A 129 5.77 -7.95 -0.72
C THR A 129 6.59 -6.68 -0.57
N SER A 130 7.28 -6.55 0.54
CA SER A 130 8.20 -5.44 0.82
C SER A 130 9.63 -5.95 0.74
N ARG A 131 10.49 -5.26 0.00
CA ARG A 131 11.93 -5.48 0.05
C ARG A 131 12.61 -4.21 0.52
N ILE A 132 13.44 -4.33 1.55
CA ILE A 132 14.22 -3.25 2.14
C ILE A 132 15.68 -3.61 2.04
N TRP A 133 16.51 -2.72 1.50
CA TRP A 133 17.95 -2.93 1.47
C TRP A 133 18.74 -1.63 1.68
N THR A 134 19.90 -1.73 2.30
CA THR A 134 20.85 -0.62 2.45
C THR A 134 21.43 -0.25 1.08
N GLY A 135 21.55 1.04 0.77
CA GLY A 135 22.12 1.47 -0.50
C GLY A 135 22.36 2.97 -0.61
N ASN A 136 22.77 3.40 -1.80
CA ASN A 136 22.94 4.81 -2.14
C ASN A 136 21.70 5.30 -2.90
N ARG A 137 21.25 6.53 -2.64
CA ARG A 137 20.16 7.20 -3.37
C ARG A 137 20.37 7.23 -4.89
N SER A 138 21.61 7.24 -5.37
CA SER A 138 21.91 7.22 -6.81
C SER A 138 21.84 5.83 -7.44
N ASN A 139 21.81 4.75 -6.63
CA ASN A 139 21.77 3.37 -7.12
C ASN A 139 20.58 2.60 -6.52
N PRO A 140 19.49 2.40 -7.29
CA PRO A 140 18.29 1.70 -6.86
C PRO A 140 18.42 0.17 -6.82
N ASN A 141 19.63 -0.37 -7.01
CA ASN A 141 19.87 -1.80 -6.96
C ASN A 141 20.53 -2.19 -5.63
N PRO A 142 20.23 -3.38 -5.09
CA PRO A 142 20.97 -3.92 -3.96
C PRO A 142 22.46 -4.01 -4.25
N GLY A 143 23.27 -3.54 -3.30
CA GLY A 143 24.74 -3.66 -3.36
C GLY A 143 25.23 -4.99 -2.79
N THR A 144 26.53 -5.13 -2.67
CA THR A 144 27.14 -6.24 -1.92
C THR A 144 26.83 -6.11 -0.43
N CYS A 145 26.53 -7.23 0.24
CA CYS A 145 26.33 -7.23 1.68
C CYS A 145 27.57 -6.75 2.42
N THR A 146 27.35 -5.92 3.43
CA THR A 146 28.36 -5.47 4.39
C THR A 146 28.03 -6.01 5.78
N ALA A 147 28.96 -5.89 6.73
CA ALA A 147 28.74 -6.34 8.11
C ALA A 147 27.51 -5.69 8.79
N PHE A 148 27.09 -4.52 8.31
CA PHE A 148 25.96 -3.76 8.85
C PHE A 148 24.81 -3.57 7.85
N GLY A 149 24.94 -4.14 6.65
CA GLY A 149 23.98 -3.99 5.57
C GLY A 149 22.70 -4.80 5.83
N MET A 150 21.58 -4.25 5.39
CA MET A 150 20.29 -4.92 5.35
C MET A 150 19.93 -5.26 3.89
N ASP A 151 19.32 -6.42 3.68
CA ASP A 151 18.58 -6.77 2.45
C ASP A 151 17.58 -7.88 2.81
N HIS A 152 16.36 -7.48 3.11
CA HIS A 152 15.30 -8.33 3.62
C HIS A 152 14.07 -8.22 2.74
N THR A 153 13.40 -9.35 2.51
CA THR A 153 12.10 -9.40 1.84
C THR A 153 11.04 -9.97 2.76
N TRP A 154 9.97 -9.22 2.95
CA TRP A 154 8.82 -9.52 3.77
C TRP A 154 7.61 -9.78 2.89
N ARG A 155 6.74 -10.69 3.34
CA ARG A 155 5.46 -10.97 2.70
C ARG A 155 4.32 -10.92 3.71
N MET A 156 3.22 -10.31 3.31
CA MET A 156 1.97 -10.23 4.05
C MET A 156 0.82 -10.69 3.16
N THR A 157 -0.17 -11.36 3.75
CA THR A 157 -1.49 -11.48 3.14
C THR A 157 -2.20 -10.15 3.25
N ALA A 158 -2.98 -9.78 2.24
CA ALA A 158 -3.62 -8.48 2.19
C ALA A 158 -5.05 -8.54 1.71
N ARG A 159 -5.81 -7.54 2.15
CA ARG A 159 -7.19 -7.27 1.75
C ARG A 159 -7.35 -5.78 1.48
N GLY A 160 -8.43 -5.43 0.82
CA GLY A 160 -8.68 -4.03 0.50
C GLY A 160 -10.08 -3.81 -0.04
N HIS A 161 -10.32 -2.58 -0.48
CA HIS A 161 -11.56 -2.18 -1.11
C HIS A 161 -11.27 -1.20 -2.25
N TYR A 162 -12.07 -1.27 -3.31
CA TYR A 162 -12.04 -0.32 -4.41
C TYR A 162 -13.42 0.34 -4.58
N GLY A 163 -13.43 1.67 -4.43
CA GLY A 163 -14.62 2.52 -4.51
C GLY A 163 -14.71 3.35 -5.80
N GLY A 164 -14.02 2.96 -6.87
CA GLY A 164 -14.02 3.68 -8.16
C GLY A 164 -12.89 4.69 -8.31
N GLU A 165 -12.80 5.69 -7.43
CA GLU A 165 -11.70 6.67 -7.46
C GLU A 165 -10.68 6.47 -6.34
N GLU A 166 -11.06 5.72 -5.32
CA GLU A 166 -10.23 5.42 -4.16
C GLU A 166 -10.04 3.92 -4.02
N MET A 167 -8.87 3.54 -3.55
CA MET A 167 -8.50 2.17 -3.25
C MET A 167 -7.78 2.15 -1.90
N SER A 168 -8.09 1.14 -1.10
CA SER A 168 -7.32 0.77 0.09
C SER A 168 -6.80 -0.66 -0.07
N PHE A 169 -5.61 -0.92 0.43
CA PHE A 169 -5.00 -2.24 0.45
C PHE A 169 -4.02 -2.35 1.61
N HIS A 170 -4.30 -3.28 2.52
CA HIS A 170 -3.58 -3.41 3.79
C HIS A 170 -3.33 -4.84 4.16
N SER A 171 -2.30 -5.04 4.97
CA SER A 171 -2.03 -6.34 5.56
C SER A 171 -3.24 -6.81 6.38
N SER A 172 -3.66 -8.05 6.15
CA SER A 172 -4.69 -8.74 6.93
C SER A 172 -4.12 -9.74 7.93
N GLY A 173 -2.79 -9.83 8.04
CA GLY A 173 -2.09 -10.77 8.91
C GLY A 173 -0.72 -10.26 9.35
N GLY A 174 0.08 -11.13 9.97
CA GLY A 174 1.45 -10.80 10.33
C GLY A 174 2.39 -10.76 9.11
N ALA A 175 3.43 -9.94 9.20
CA ALA A 175 4.51 -9.94 8.22
C ALA A 175 5.43 -11.16 8.43
N ARG A 176 5.78 -11.84 7.34
CA ARG A 176 6.71 -12.98 7.35
C ARG A 176 7.97 -12.63 6.56
N LEU A 177 9.13 -12.78 7.19
CA LEU A 177 10.42 -12.74 6.50
C LEU A 177 10.51 -13.95 5.56
N ILE A 178 10.60 -13.70 4.25
CA ILE A 178 10.68 -14.74 3.22
C ILE A 178 12.05 -14.84 2.58
N ARG A 179 12.90 -13.82 2.73
CA ARG A 179 14.27 -13.80 2.23
C ARG A 179 15.12 -12.85 3.07
N GLN A 180 16.33 -13.28 3.41
CA GLN A 180 17.35 -12.48 4.08
C GLN A 180 18.67 -12.69 3.34
N ASP A 181 19.08 -11.70 2.54
CA ASP A 181 20.32 -11.77 1.77
C ASP A 181 21.53 -11.24 2.58
N CYS A 182 21.32 -10.27 3.46
CA CYS A 182 22.36 -9.69 4.32
C CYS A 182 22.15 -9.98 5.83
N PRO A 183 23.22 -10.06 6.65
CA PRO A 183 23.24 -10.78 7.92
C PRO A 183 22.57 -10.09 9.12
N ARG A 184 22.00 -8.89 9.00
CA ARG A 184 21.37 -8.20 10.14
C ARG A 184 20.21 -9.06 10.70
N SER A 185 20.40 -9.60 11.91
CA SER A 185 19.60 -10.69 12.49
C SER A 185 18.29 -10.25 13.12
N ASP A 186 18.23 -9.01 13.59
CA ASP A 186 17.11 -8.52 14.40
C ASP A 186 16.28 -7.59 13.54
N SER A 187 15.37 -8.19 12.78
CA SER A 187 14.45 -7.45 11.94
C SER A 187 13.02 -7.81 12.28
N SER A 188 12.23 -6.79 12.60
CA SER A 188 10.78 -6.84 12.68
C SER A 188 10.22 -5.96 11.57
N TYR A 189 8.95 -6.19 11.21
CA TYR A 189 8.30 -5.45 10.15
C TYR A 189 6.90 -5.05 10.58
N ALA A 190 6.62 -3.75 10.51
CA ALA A 190 5.31 -3.19 10.80
C ALA A 190 4.36 -3.42 9.61
N PRO A 191 3.15 -3.96 9.80
CA PRO A 191 2.24 -4.24 8.69
C PRO A 191 1.81 -2.96 7.96
N ASP A 192 1.90 -2.96 6.63
CA ASP A 192 1.55 -1.79 5.82
C ASP A 192 0.03 -1.61 5.63
N HIS A 193 -0.38 -0.36 5.49
CA HIS A 193 -1.74 0.05 5.16
C HIS A 193 -1.70 1.19 4.15
N PHE A 194 -1.98 0.87 2.89
CA PHE A 194 -2.02 1.86 1.81
C PHE A 194 -3.45 2.29 1.54
N THR A 195 -3.69 3.60 1.50
CA THR A 195 -4.96 4.18 1.04
C THR A 195 -4.68 5.36 0.13
N GLY A 196 -5.48 5.54 -0.94
CA GLY A 196 -5.40 6.74 -1.75
C GLY A 196 -6.13 6.67 -3.08
N ARG A 197 -5.84 7.64 -3.96
CA ARG A 197 -6.55 7.87 -5.22
C ARG A 197 -5.94 7.10 -6.37
N ILE A 198 -6.78 6.38 -7.13
CA ILE A 198 -6.37 5.59 -8.27
C ILE A 198 -6.82 6.23 -9.58
N ARG A 199 -5.87 6.40 -10.50
CA ARG A 199 -6.09 6.87 -11.87
C ARG A 199 -6.02 5.67 -12.79
N VAL A 200 -7.13 4.92 -12.87
CA VAL A 200 -7.21 3.62 -13.55
C VAL A 200 -6.73 3.67 -15.01
N MET A 201 -7.10 4.70 -15.77
CA MET A 201 -6.69 4.88 -17.17
C MET A 201 -5.18 5.18 -17.33
N GLN A 202 -4.50 5.58 -16.26
CA GLN A 202 -3.07 5.89 -16.25
C GLN A 202 -2.26 4.81 -15.52
N GLU A 203 -2.93 3.80 -14.97
CA GLU A 203 -2.32 2.72 -14.19
C GLU A 203 -1.47 3.23 -13.03
N VAL A 204 -1.96 4.29 -12.36
CA VAL A 204 -1.30 4.93 -11.22
C VAL A 204 -2.20 4.91 -10.01
N TRP A 205 -1.63 4.61 -8.86
CA TRP A 205 -2.29 4.75 -7.58
C TRP A 205 -1.38 5.54 -6.63
N ASP A 206 -1.83 6.74 -6.28
CA ASP A 206 -1.13 7.63 -5.35
C ASP A 206 -1.70 7.39 -3.95
N THR A 207 -0.83 7.00 -3.02
CA THR A 207 -1.22 6.46 -1.72
C THR A 207 -0.46 7.12 -0.59
N VAL A 208 -1.02 6.95 0.60
CA VAL A 208 -0.37 7.14 1.88
C VAL A 208 -0.24 5.77 2.54
N ASN A 209 0.96 5.42 2.98
CA ASN A 209 1.20 4.28 3.86
C ASN A 209 1.15 4.73 5.32
N ASN A 210 0.47 3.96 6.15
CA ASN A 210 0.54 4.13 7.59
C ASN A 210 0.79 2.78 8.27
N ASP A 211 2.06 2.50 8.57
CA ASP A 211 2.49 1.28 9.26
C ASP A 211 2.55 1.44 10.79
N GLY A 212 2.33 2.65 11.31
CA GLY A 212 2.41 2.97 12.73
C GLY A 212 3.82 2.93 13.34
N ALA A 213 4.87 2.84 12.53
CA ALA A 213 6.26 2.72 12.98
C ALA A 213 7.25 3.55 12.14
N TYR A 214 7.58 3.12 10.91
CA TYR A 214 8.67 3.70 10.10
C TYR A 214 8.16 4.54 8.93
N ASP A 215 7.01 4.17 8.36
CA ASP A 215 6.30 4.92 7.33
C ASP A 215 4.91 5.31 7.89
N VAL A 216 4.90 6.39 8.68
CA VAL A 216 3.66 6.97 9.21
C VAL A 216 3.22 8.11 8.30
N ASP A 217 2.04 7.96 7.70
CA ASP A 217 1.44 8.89 6.74
C ASP A 217 2.35 9.26 5.57
N GLU A 218 3.08 8.26 5.08
CA GLU A 218 4.17 8.44 4.16
C GLU A 218 3.72 8.15 2.70
N PRO A 219 3.97 9.06 1.75
CA PRO A 219 3.43 8.94 0.40
C PRO A 219 4.15 7.88 -0.46
N TYR A 220 3.37 7.20 -1.30
CA TYR A 220 3.85 6.29 -2.33
C TYR A 220 3.06 6.47 -3.63
N THR A 221 3.74 6.33 -4.77
CA THR A 221 3.08 6.23 -6.07
C THR A 221 3.33 4.84 -6.65
N PHE A 222 2.28 4.04 -6.69
CA PHE A 222 2.27 2.73 -7.32
C PHE A 222 1.97 2.85 -8.81
N ARG A 223 2.70 2.08 -9.61
CA ARG A 223 2.43 1.86 -11.03
C ARG A 223 2.03 0.41 -11.26
N ARG A 224 0.98 0.15 -12.04
CA ARG A 224 0.70 -1.22 -12.48
C ARG A 224 1.81 -1.66 -13.44
N VAL A 225 2.28 -2.89 -13.26
CA VAL A 225 3.33 -3.49 -14.09
C VAL A 225 2.87 -4.75 -14.80
N SER A 226 1.71 -5.31 -14.42
CA SER A 226 1.03 -6.39 -15.14
C SER A 226 -0.46 -6.40 -14.81
N CYS A 227 -1.28 -6.89 -15.72
CA CYS A 227 -2.64 -7.36 -15.41
C CYS A 227 -2.59 -8.69 -14.64
N GLU A 228 -3.73 -9.11 -14.08
CA GLU A 228 -3.95 -10.45 -13.54
C GLU A 228 -4.28 -11.46 -14.65
#